data_AF-A0AB33IXL6-F1
#
_entry.id   AF-A0AB33IXL6-F1
#
_cell.length_a   1.000
_cell.length_b   1.000
_cell.length_c   1.000
_cell.angle_alpha   90.00
_cell.angle_beta   90.00
_cell.angle_gamma   90.00
#
_symmetry.space_group_name_H-M   'P 1'
#
loop_
_entity.id
_entity.type
_entity.pdbx_description
1 polymer ?
#
loop_
_entity_poly.entity_id
_entity_poly.type
_entity_poly.pdbx_seq_one_letter_code
_entity_poly.pdbx_strand_id
1 'polypeptide(L)'
;MNEFYPNNQRQQDEAERKDRMNKAIGQLGKEMEQLLKLTPEHKNYYWKGTTTDLIEMVYDTYMMCELRDRRGCPFTFKHMIHHVCSVLHVYEPRNPRAYVHRARMRKEVRQTAFLDRYAALMRHDSNPMKSLIGRVSGRD
;
A
#
# COMPACT_ATOMS: atom_id res chain seq x y z
N MET A 1 -15.52 -37.39 11.67
CA MET A 1 -15.71 -36.20 12.52
C MET A 1 -15.65 -34.98 11.63
N ASN A 2 -16.81 -34.45 11.23
CA ASN A 2 -16.90 -33.15 10.56
C ASN A 2 -17.08 -32.11 11.67
N GLU A 3 -16.04 -31.31 11.95
CA GLU A 3 -16.15 -30.21 12.89
C GLU A 3 -17.11 -29.15 12.34
N PHE A 4 -18.32 -29.15 12.89
CA PHE A 4 -19.35 -28.16 12.65
C PHE A 4 -18.97 -26.88 13.41
N TYR A 5 -18.09 -26.07 12.82
CA TYR A 5 -17.79 -24.75 13.37
C TYR A 5 -19.08 -23.90 13.38
N PRO A 6 -19.55 -23.40 14.54
CA PRO A 6 -20.82 -22.70 14.63
C PRO A 6 -20.78 -21.41 13.79
N ASN A 7 -21.85 -21.18 13.02
CA ASN A 7 -22.02 -20.07 12.07
C ASN A 7 -21.67 -18.69 12.67
N ASN A 8 -21.87 -18.51 13.98
CA ASN A 8 -21.56 -17.29 14.71
C ASN A 8 -20.05 -16.99 14.78
N GLN A 9 -19.21 -18.01 14.95
CA GLN A 9 -17.74 -17.83 15.00
C GLN A 9 -17.18 -17.39 13.64
N ARG A 10 -17.66 -18.01 12.55
CA ARG A 10 -17.24 -17.62 11.19
C ARG A 10 -17.62 -16.18 10.86
N GLN A 11 -18.83 -15.76 11.27
CA GLN A 11 -19.29 -14.38 11.08
C GLN A 11 -18.46 -13.39 11.89
N GLN A 12 -18.09 -13.74 13.12
CA GLN A 12 -17.19 -12.94 13.96
C GLN A 12 -15.79 -12.83 13.33
N ASP A 13 -15.19 -13.94 12.90
CA ASP A 13 -13.87 -13.95 12.26
C ASP A 13 -13.86 -13.13 10.96
N GLU A 14 -14.93 -13.20 10.16
CA GLU A 14 -15.09 -12.39 8.95
C GLU A 14 -15.24 -10.90 9.25
N ALA A 15 -16.02 -10.55 10.28
CA ALA A 15 -16.20 -9.17 10.72
C ALA A 15 -14.90 -8.57 11.24
N GLU A 16 -14.15 -9.31 12.06
CA GLU A 16 -12.83 -8.90 12.56
C GLU A 16 -11.82 -8.73 11.42
N ARG A 17 -11.82 -9.65 10.45
CA ARG A 17 -10.98 -9.52 9.26
C ARG A 17 -11.34 -8.26 8.46
N LYS A 18 -12.63 -7.97 8.29
CA LYS A 18 -13.10 -6.78 7.59
C LYS A 18 -12.74 -5.49 8.32
N ASP A 19 -12.93 -5.45 9.64
CA ASP A 19 -12.53 -4.30 10.46
C ASP A 19 -11.02 -4.03 10.37
N ARG A 20 -10.20 -5.09 10.51
CA ARG A 20 -8.75 -5.00 10.31
C ARG A 20 -8.39 -4.45 8.93
N MET A 21 -9.04 -4.93 7.88
CA MET A 21 -8.78 -4.49 6.52
C MET A 21 -9.18 -3.02 6.31
N ASN A 22 -10.32 -2.60 6.85
CA ASN A 22 -10.77 -1.21 6.80
C ASN A 22 -9.80 -0.27 7.52
N LYS A 23 -9.31 -0.67 8.70
CA LYS A 23 -8.26 0.07 9.42
C LYS A 23 -6.98 0.17 8.60
N ALA A 24 -6.59 -0.91 7.93
CA ALA A 24 -5.43 -0.94 7.06
C ALA A 24 -5.56 0.00 5.86
N ILE A 25 -6.70 -0.03 5.16
CA ILE A 25 -6.99 0.88 4.05
C ILE A 25 -6.96 2.34 4.52
N GLY A 26 -7.61 2.63 5.66
CA GLY A 26 -7.63 3.98 6.21
C GLY A 26 -6.24 4.51 6.57
N GLN A 27 -5.38 3.67 7.15
CA GLN A 27 -4.01 4.05 7.49
C GLN A 27 -3.13 4.19 6.23
N LEU A 28 -3.24 3.25 5.29
CA LEU A 28 -2.56 3.29 4.01
C LEU A 28 -2.88 4.58 3.24
N GLY A 29 -4.15 4.99 3.22
CA GLY A 29 -4.59 6.24 2.60
C GLY A 29 -3.92 7.47 3.24
N LYS A 30 -3.85 7.53 4.57
CA LYS A 30 -3.18 8.63 5.29
C LYS A 30 -1.68 8.70 4.99
N GLU A 31 -0.98 7.56 5.02
CA GLU A 31 0.45 7.52 4.72
C GLU A 31 0.73 7.89 3.25
N MET A 32 -0.11 7.43 2.32
CA MET A 32 0.00 7.80 0.91
C MET A 32 -0.28 9.29 0.69
N GLU A 33 -1.26 9.87 1.39
CA GLU A 33 -1.53 11.31 1.31
C GLU A 33 -0.32 12.14 1.80
N GLN A 34 0.36 11.69 2.85
CA GLN A 34 1.61 12.31 3.31
C GLN A 34 2.71 12.20 2.25
N LEU A 35 2.84 11.03 1.62
CA LEU A 35 3.80 10.80 0.55
C LEU A 35 3.53 11.69 -0.68
N LEU A 36 2.27 11.86 -1.08
CA LEU A 36 1.85 12.73 -2.19
C LEU A 36 2.02 14.23 -1.91
N LYS A 37 2.24 14.61 -0.64
CA LYS A 37 2.55 15.99 -0.24
C LYS A 37 4.05 16.29 -0.29
N LEU A 38 4.89 15.27 -0.39
CA LEU A 38 6.34 15.45 -0.55
C LEU A 38 6.65 15.99 -1.94
N THR A 39 7.78 16.67 -2.06
CA THR A 39 8.24 17.19 -3.34
C THR A 39 9.42 16.34 -3.84
N PRO A 40 9.44 15.91 -5.12
CA PRO A 40 10.49 15.03 -5.65
C PRO A 40 11.92 15.61 -5.58
N GLU A 41 12.05 16.93 -5.43
CA GLU A 41 13.33 17.63 -5.37
C GLU A 41 14.08 17.32 -4.07
N HIS A 42 13.37 16.91 -3.01
CA HIS A 42 13.99 16.46 -1.77
C HIS A 42 14.46 15.01 -1.92
N LYS A 43 15.75 14.83 -2.26
CA LYS A 43 16.42 13.52 -2.41
C LYS A 43 16.63 12.74 -1.10
N ASN A 44 15.76 12.95 -0.13
CA ASN A 44 15.93 12.45 1.22
C ASN A 44 15.18 11.14 1.44
N TYR A 45 14.34 10.69 0.52
CA TYR A 45 13.54 9.48 0.68
C TYR A 45 13.85 8.45 -0.41
N TYR A 46 13.82 7.16 -0.06
CA TYR A 46 13.99 6.08 -1.02
C TYR A 46 13.16 4.86 -0.64
N TRP A 47 12.76 4.08 -1.65
CA TRP A 47 12.04 2.84 -1.43
C TRP A 47 12.98 1.70 -1.03
N LYS A 48 12.62 0.95 0.03
CA LYS A 48 13.35 -0.24 0.50
C LYS A 48 12.74 -1.56 0.05
N GLY A 49 11.48 -1.55 -0.40
CA GLY A 49 10.76 -2.75 -0.83
C GLY A 49 11.01 -3.13 -2.29
N THR A 50 10.23 -4.07 -2.80
CA THR A 50 10.27 -4.41 -4.24
C THR A 50 9.46 -3.40 -5.06
N THR A 51 9.80 -3.21 -6.35
CA THR A 51 8.98 -2.39 -7.25
C THR A 51 7.55 -2.92 -7.30
N THR A 52 7.32 -4.24 -7.34
CA THR A 52 5.95 -4.78 -7.33
C THR A 52 5.16 -4.33 -6.12
N ASP A 53 5.75 -4.39 -4.92
CA ASP A 53 5.08 -3.96 -3.69
C ASP A 53 4.71 -2.47 -3.74
N LEU A 54 5.61 -1.62 -4.26
CA LEU A 54 5.32 -0.20 -4.44
C LEU A 54 4.13 0.03 -5.37
N ILE A 55 4.08 -0.69 -6.49
CA ILE A 55 3.01 -0.55 -7.47
C ILE A 55 1.69 -1.12 -6.94
N GLU A 56 1.71 -2.25 -6.22
CA GLU A 56 0.52 -2.79 -5.53
C GLU A 56 0.01 -1.81 -4.47
N MET A 57 0.90 -1.25 -3.65
CA MET A 57 0.55 -0.25 -2.64
C MET A 57 -0.14 0.96 -3.26
N VAL A 58 0.42 1.54 -4.32
CA VAL A 58 -0.20 2.69 -5.02
C VAL A 58 -1.53 2.29 -5.67
N TYR A 59 -1.63 1.08 -6.23
CA TYR A 59 -2.85 0.60 -6.86
C TYR A 59 -3.97 0.37 -5.85
N ASP A 60 -3.67 -0.27 -4.72
CA ASP A 60 -4.64 -0.52 -3.66
C ASP A 60 -5.12 0.79 -3.06
N THR A 61 -4.22 1.78 -2.86
CA THR A 61 -4.66 3.14 -2.47
C THR A 61 -5.56 3.77 -3.53
N TYR A 62 -5.22 3.70 -4.81
CA TYR A 62 -6.05 4.26 -5.88
C TYR A 62 -7.45 3.63 -5.95
N MET A 63 -7.54 2.32 -5.73
CA MET A 63 -8.82 1.60 -5.82
C MET A 63 -9.68 1.75 -4.56
N MET A 64 -9.05 1.89 -3.40
CA MET A 64 -9.75 1.81 -2.10
C MET A 64 -9.81 3.14 -1.34
N CYS A 65 -9.01 4.13 -1.72
CA CYS A 65 -8.95 5.44 -1.07
C CYS A 65 -9.33 6.55 -2.05
N GLU A 66 -10.14 7.50 -1.58
CA GLU A 66 -10.54 8.67 -2.36
C GLU A 66 -9.60 9.85 -2.09
N LEU A 67 -8.35 9.74 -2.54
CA LEU A 67 -7.36 10.80 -2.37
C LEU A 67 -7.54 11.92 -3.41
N ARG A 68 -7.45 13.17 -2.95
CA ARG A 68 -7.67 14.37 -3.76
C ARG A 68 -6.49 15.33 -3.69
N ASP A 69 -6.27 16.06 -4.78
CA ASP A 69 -5.26 17.11 -4.86
C ASP A 69 -5.71 18.40 -4.11
N ARG A 70 -4.86 19.42 -4.14
CA ARG A 70 -5.14 20.72 -3.50
C ARG A 70 -6.35 21.47 -4.08
N ARG A 71 -6.80 21.09 -5.28
CA ARG A 71 -8.00 21.65 -5.94
C ARG A 71 -9.25 20.83 -5.65
N GLY A 72 -9.11 19.75 -4.88
CA GLY A 72 -10.17 18.80 -4.60
C GLY A 72 -10.40 17.79 -5.73
N CYS A 73 -9.55 17.73 -6.75
CA CYS A 73 -9.69 16.76 -7.84
C CYS A 73 -9.14 15.39 -7.44
N PRO A 74 -9.84 14.27 -7.71
CA PRO A 74 -9.31 12.93 -7.44
C PRO A 74 -8.00 12.66 -8.17
N PHE A 75 -7.04 12.04 -7.49
CA PHE A 75 -5.80 11.62 -8.16
C PHE A 75 -6.07 10.46 -9.13
N THR A 76 -5.44 10.54 -10.31
CA THR A 76 -5.41 9.40 -11.24
C THR A 76 -4.32 8.42 -10.84
N PHE A 77 -4.51 7.13 -11.13
CA PHE A 77 -3.48 6.11 -10.89
C PHE A 77 -2.13 6.48 -11.54
N LYS A 78 -2.16 7.00 -12.78
CA LYS A 78 -0.94 7.42 -13.49
C LYS A 78 -0.21 8.54 -12.73
N HIS A 79 -0.95 9.53 -12.23
CA HIS A 79 -0.37 10.62 -11.45
C HIS A 79 0.26 10.10 -10.16
N MET A 80 -0.44 9.26 -9.40
CA MET A 80 0.08 8.70 -8.15
C MET A 80 1.37 7.90 -8.39
N ILE A 81 1.38 7.04 -9.41
CA ILE A 81 2.57 6.25 -9.77
C ILE A 81 3.74 7.14 -10.12
N HIS A 82 3.54 8.10 -11.03
CA HIS A 82 4.58 9.00 -11.48
C HIS A 82 5.19 9.78 -10.31
N HIS A 83 4.34 10.34 -9.45
CA HIS A 83 4.75 11.12 -8.29
C HIS A 83 5.50 10.26 -7.26
N VAL A 84 4.92 9.14 -6.85
CA VAL A 84 5.51 8.24 -5.84
C VAL A 84 6.84 7.65 -6.31
N CYS A 85 6.93 7.23 -7.57
CA CYS A 85 8.19 6.73 -8.14
C CYS A 85 9.27 7.81 -8.13
N SER A 86 8.90 9.05 -8.46
CA SER A 86 9.83 10.19 -8.46
C SER A 86 10.33 10.52 -7.05
N VAL A 87 9.43 10.62 -6.07
CA VAL A 87 9.77 10.92 -4.66
C VAL A 87 10.63 9.82 -4.03
N LEU A 88 10.36 8.55 -4.35
CA LEU A 88 11.06 7.42 -3.75
C LEU A 88 12.23 6.89 -4.60
N HIS A 89 12.58 7.61 -5.67
CA HIS A 89 13.66 7.28 -6.59
C HIS A 89 13.60 5.86 -7.16
N VAL A 90 12.39 5.41 -7.50
CA VAL A 90 12.15 4.14 -8.19
C VAL A 90 11.90 4.42 -9.66
N TYR A 91 12.49 3.60 -10.55
CA TYR A 91 12.19 3.69 -11.97
C TYR A 91 10.70 3.41 -12.23
N GLU A 92 9.99 4.36 -12.83
CA GLU A 92 8.58 4.20 -13.18
C GLU A 92 8.42 3.09 -14.24
N PRO A 93 7.68 2.00 -13.94
CA PRO A 93 7.48 0.94 -14.92
C PRO A 93 6.65 1.45 -16.10
N ARG A 94 7.03 1.08 -17.32
CA ARG A 94 6.27 1.41 -18.55
C ARG A 94 4.81 0.95 -18.52
N ASN A 95 4.52 -0.15 -17.81
CA ASN A 95 3.15 -0.65 -17.60
C ASN A 95 2.94 -1.08 -16.13
N PRO A 96 2.57 -0.15 -15.24
CA PRO A 96 2.35 -0.44 -13.83
C PRO A 96 1.22 -1.45 -13.58
N ARG A 97 0.16 -1.43 -14.39
CA ARG A 97 -0.97 -2.38 -14.26
C ARG A 97 -0.54 -3.84 -14.47
N ALA A 98 0.44 -4.08 -15.34
CA ALA A 98 0.97 -5.44 -15.53
C ALA A 98 1.65 -5.99 -14.27
N TYR A 99 2.28 -5.14 -13.45
CA TYR A 99 2.88 -5.56 -12.18
C TYR A 99 1.80 -6.02 -11.21
N VAL A 100 0.73 -5.24 -11.07
CA VAL A 100 -0.43 -5.59 -10.22
C VAL A 100 -1.08 -6.89 -10.69
N HIS A 101 -1.34 -7.02 -11.99
CA HIS A 101 -1.95 -8.23 -12.54
C HIS A 101 -1.10 -9.48 -12.26
N ARG A 102 0.22 -9.40 -12.53
CA ARG A 102 1.14 -10.51 -12.24
C ARG A 102 1.21 -10.83 -10.75
N ALA A 103 1.20 -9.82 -9.89
CA ALA A 103 1.22 -10.02 -8.44
C ALA A 103 -0.02 -10.78 -7.95
N ARG A 104 -1.20 -10.38 -8.44
CA ARG A 104 -2.48 -11.06 -8.12
C ARG A 104 -2.58 -12.48 -8.67
N MET A 105 -1.84 -12.79 -9.73
CA MET A 105 -1.84 -14.11 -10.38
C MET A 105 -0.77 -15.06 -9.82
N ARG A 106 -0.03 -14.69 -8.77
CA ARG A 106 0.98 -15.56 -8.13
C ARG A 106 0.30 -16.75 -7.43
N LYS A 107 0.03 -17.82 -8.18
CA LYS A 107 -0.31 -19.14 -7.61
C LYS A 107 0.96 -19.76 -7.02
N GLU A 108 0.85 -20.42 -5.86
CA GLU A 108 1.91 -21.20 -5.20
C GLU A 108 3.12 -20.43 -4.61
N VAL A 109 3.12 -19.10 -4.67
CA VAL A 109 4.13 -18.30 -3.97
C VAL A 109 3.65 -18.03 -2.54
N ARG A 110 4.49 -18.23 -1.52
CA ARG A 110 4.21 -17.91 -0.10
C ARG A 110 4.00 -16.41 0.18
N GLN A 111 3.88 -15.57 -0.85
CA GLN A 111 3.76 -14.12 -0.75
C GLN A 111 2.31 -13.71 -1.02
N THR A 112 1.59 -13.32 0.03
CA THR A 112 0.24 -12.77 -0.03
C THR A 112 0.23 -11.36 -0.64
N ALA A 113 -0.93 -10.82 -0.99
CA ALA A 113 -1.05 -9.47 -1.55
C ALA A 113 -0.46 -8.40 -0.61
N PHE A 114 0.03 -7.28 -1.16
CA PHE A 114 0.66 -6.23 -0.35
C PHE A 114 -0.22 -5.78 0.82
N LEU A 115 -1.50 -5.49 0.56
CA LEU A 115 -2.42 -4.99 1.57
C LEU A 115 -2.64 -5.99 2.73
N ASP A 116 -2.64 -7.29 2.46
CA ASP A 116 -2.74 -8.31 3.52
C ASP A 116 -1.51 -8.28 4.42
N ARG A 117 -0.31 -8.14 3.83
CA ARG A 117 0.94 -8.03 4.59
C ARG A 117 0.99 -6.71 5.37
N TYR A 118 0.53 -5.63 4.77
CA TYR A 118 0.41 -4.32 5.43
C TYR A 118 -0.52 -4.40 6.65
N ALA A 119 -1.70 -5.00 6.50
CA ALA A 119 -2.64 -5.22 7.60
C ALA A 119 -2.07 -6.13 8.71
N ALA A 120 -1.21 -7.09 8.37
CA ALA A 120 -0.49 -7.90 9.35
C ALA A 120 0.59 -7.10 10.09
N LEU A 121 1.36 -6.27 9.38
CA LEU A 121 2.37 -5.38 9.98
C LEU A 121 1.74 -4.37 10.96
N MET A 122 0.51 -3.93 10.68
CA MET A 122 -0.23 -3.02 11.57
C MET A 122 -0.49 -3.57 12.97
N ARG A 123 -0.34 -4.88 13.20
CA ARG A 123 -0.43 -5.46 14.54
C ARG A 123 0.71 -5.03 15.46
N HIS A 124 1.82 -4.59 14.89
CA HIS A 124 3.04 -4.25 15.61
C HIS A 124 3.45 -2.79 15.43
N ASP A 125 3.12 -2.18 14.30
CA ASP A 125 3.45 -0.78 13.98
C ASP A 125 2.24 -0.05 13.41
N SER A 126 1.88 1.10 13.96
CA SER A 126 0.77 1.91 13.46
C SER A 126 1.06 2.61 12.12
N ASN A 127 2.31 2.61 11.64
CA ASN A 127 2.73 3.25 10.39
C ASN A 127 3.68 2.35 9.57
N PRO A 128 3.21 1.20 9.05
CA PRO A 128 4.10 0.26 8.38
C PRO A 128 4.80 0.81 7.14
N MET A 129 4.20 1.77 6.41
CA MET A 129 4.83 2.34 5.21
C MET A 129 6.14 3.03 5.54
N LYS A 130 6.26 3.66 6.71
CA LYS A 130 7.52 4.27 7.18
C LYS A 130 8.69 3.30 7.24
N SER A 131 8.45 2.03 7.60
CA SER A 131 9.52 1.01 7.63
C SER A 131 10.05 0.64 6.24
N LEU A 132 9.20 0.83 5.21
CA LEU A 132 9.47 0.54 3.79
C LEU A 132 10.08 1.75 3.05
N ILE A 133 10.02 2.94 3.64
CA ILE A 133 10.62 4.17 3.11
C ILE A 133 11.83 4.52 3.95
N GLY A 134 13.02 4.43 3.35
CA GLY A 134 14.24 4.91 3.97
C GLY A 134 14.36 6.43 3.87
N ARG A 135 15.09 7.03 4.83
CA ARG A 135 15.50 8.43 4.76
C ARG A 135 17.02 8.51 4.69
N VAL A 136 17.57 9.25 3.74
CA VAL A 136 18.97 9.63 3.76
C VAL A 136 19.10 10.78 4.75
N SER A 137 19.81 10.56 5.86
CA SER A 137 20.23 11.67 6.72
C SER A 137 21.10 12.59 5.90
N GLY A 138 20.61 13.80 5.61
CA GLY A 138 21.46 14.83 5.01
C GLY A 138 22.67 15.04 5.92
N ARG A 139 23.87 15.06 5.33
CA ARG A 139 24.92 15.91 5.90
C ARG A 139 24.46 17.33 5.66
N ASP A 140 24.53 18.13 6.73
CA ASP A 140 24.20 19.55 6.78
C ASP A 140 24.85 20.35 5.64
#